data_AF-A0A2E8J5Z6-F1
#
_entry.id   AF-A0A2E8J5Z6-F1
#
_cell.length_a   1.000
_cell.length_b   1.000
_cell.length_c   1.000
_cell.angle_alpha   90.00
_cell.angle_beta   90.00
_cell.angle_gamma   90.00
#
_symmetry.space_group_name_H-M   'P 1'
#
loop_
_entity.id
_entity.type
_entity.pdbx_description
1 polymer ?
#
loop_
_entity_poly.entity_id
_entity_poly.type
_entity_poly.pdbx_seq_one_letter_code
_entity_poly.pdbx_strand_id
1 'polypeptide(L)'
;MAKKSAHDMLEELEEQFHGVHKKILDSKDNYLASHQKEYDQASASYQRQKKKLEKATNKAAKDADKLARKGTKAAQNQLKKARAAAVVLTEALSEARGIMNTAQGKLKSARPFEKKLAARAKALAAFEKEWAKKQVDAEKAKINRAKKRKAAAKKKPAVSP
;
A
#
# COMPACT_ATOMS: atom_id res chain seq x y z
N MET A 1 -28.85 -30.62 -16.40
CA MET A 1 -28.17 -29.36 -16.02
C MET A 1 -28.95 -28.22 -16.67
N ALA A 2 -29.74 -27.47 -15.91
CA ALA A 2 -30.47 -26.32 -16.46
C ALA A 2 -29.45 -25.30 -17.02
N LYS A 3 -29.69 -24.80 -18.24
CA LYS A 3 -28.86 -23.74 -18.81
C LYS A 3 -29.09 -22.48 -17.97
N LYS A 4 -28.05 -22.03 -17.24
CA LYS A 4 -28.06 -20.75 -16.53
C LYS A 4 -28.52 -19.66 -17.48
N SER A 5 -29.41 -18.80 -17.01
CA SER A 5 -29.86 -17.67 -17.82
C SER A 5 -28.67 -16.72 -18.05
N ALA A 6 -28.71 -15.93 -19.13
CA ALA A 6 -27.67 -14.92 -19.36
C ALA A 6 -27.58 -13.90 -18.22
N HIS A 7 -28.67 -13.71 -17.46
CA HIS A 7 -28.71 -12.86 -16.29
C HIS A 7 -27.95 -13.50 -15.11
N ASP A 8 -28.18 -14.79 -14.84
CA ASP A 8 -27.51 -15.52 -13.76
C ASP A 8 -25.99 -15.59 -14.01
N MET A 9 -25.56 -15.71 -15.27
CA MET A 9 -24.14 -15.66 -15.64
C MET A 9 -23.52 -14.27 -15.45
N LEU A 10 -24.31 -13.20 -15.65
CA LEU A 10 -23.84 -11.82 -15.40
C LEU A 10 -23.68 -11.55 -13.90
N GLU A 11 -24.65 -11.97 -13.08
CA GLU A 11 -24.57 -11.84 -11.62
C GLU A 11 -23.36 -12.60 -11.06
N GLU A 12 -23.12 -13.83 -11.51
CA GLU A 12 -21.96 -14.63 -11.09
C GLU A 12 -20.63 -13.96 -11.48
N LEU A 13 -20.56 -13.35 -12.67
CA LEU A 13 -19.37 -12.62 -13.12
C LEU A 13 -19.15 -11.32 -12.33
N GLU A 14 -20.20 -10.60 -11.97
CA GLU A 14 -20.13 -9.40 -11.13
C GLU A 14 -19.65 -9.76 -9.71
N GLU A 15 -20.18 -10.83 -9.11
CA GLU A 15 -19.73 -11.32 -7.80
C GLU A 15 -18.26 -11.76 -7.83
N GLN A 16 -17.86 -12.53 -8.86
CA GLN A 16 -16.46 -12.94 -9.03
C GLN A 16 -15.54 -11.74 -9.20
N PHE A 17 -15.97 -10.75 -9.98
CA PHE A 17 -15.23 -9.52 -10.20
C PHE A 17 -15.03 -8.75 -8.89
N HIS A 18 -16.09 -8.50 -8.11
CA HIS A 18 -15.99 -7.82 -6.83
C HIS A 18 -15.14 -8.61 -5.82
N GLY A 19 -15.27 -9.94 -5.79
CA GLY A 19 -14.47 -10.81 -4.94
C GLY A 19 -12.97 -10.73 -5.24
N VAL A 20 -12.59 -10.76 -6.52
CA VAL A 20 -11.20 -10.60 -6.95
C VAL A 20 -10.71 -9.18 -6.69
N HIS A 21 -11.53 -8.16 -6.99
CA HIS A 21 -11.17 -6.77 -6.75
C HIS A 21 -10.86 -6.49 -5.28
N LYS A 22 -11.71 -6.98 -4.36
CA LYS A 22 -11.50 -6.86 -2.93
C LYS A 22 -10.22 -7.55 -2.47
N LYS A 23 -9.98 -8.80 -2.90
CA LYS A 23 -8.74 -9.53 -2.58
C LYS A 23 -7.48 -8.77 -3.02
N ILE A 24 -7.52 -8.12 -4.19
CA ILE A 24 -6.41 -7.32 -4.71
C ILE A 24 -6.18 -6.08 -3.85
N LEU A 25 -7.25 -5.38 -3.44
CA LEU A 25 -7.14 -4.22 -2.55
C LEU A 25 -6.58 -4.61 -1.18
N ASP A 26 -7.13 -5.66 -0.55
CA ASP A 26 -6.67 -6.14 0.76
C ASP A 26 -5.20 -6.58 0.71
N SER A 27 -4.82 -7.33 -0.34
CA SER A 27 -3.42 -7.76 -0.53
C SER A 27 -2.48 -6.56 -0.72
N LYS A 28 -2.93 -5.52 -1.42
CA LYS A 28 -2.18 -4.28 -1.62
C LYS A 28 -1.98 -3.53 -0.30
N ASP A 29 -3.04 -3.36 0.49
CA ASP A 29 -2.97 -2.67 1.78
C ASP A 29 -2.06 -3.42 2.75
N ASN A 30 -2.18 -4.75 2.81
CA ASN A 30 -1.29 -5.60 3.61
C ASN A 30 0.17 -5.50 3.17
N TYR A 31 0.43 -5.49 1.86
CA TYR A 31 1.78 -5.35 1.30
C TYR A 31 2.41 -3.99 1.65
N LEU A 32 1.65 -2.90 1.56
CA LEU A 32 2.14 -1.57 1.94
C LEU A 32 2.36 -1.47 3.44
N ALA A 33 1.42 -2.00 4.25
CA ALA A 33 1.53 -2.02 5.70
C ALA A 33 2.77 -2.81 6.16
N SER A 34 3.09 -3.94 5.52
CA SER A 34 4.29 -4.72 5.84
C SER A 34 5.57 -3.94 5.55
N HIS A 35 5.68 -3.32 4.37
CA HIS A 35 6.86 -2.50 4.02
C HIS A 35 7.01 -1.27 4.91
N GLN A 36 5.89 -0.65 5.31
CA GLN A 36 5.91 0.46 6.26
C GLN A 36 6.42 0.00 7.62
N LYS A 37 5.92 -1.14 8.13
CA LYS A 37 6.37 -1.74 9.39
C LYS A 37 7.87 -2.07 9.37
N GLU A 38 8.37 -2.64 8.27
CA GLU A 38 9.80 -2.93 8.09
C GLU A 38 10.63 -1.63 8.15
N TYR A 39 10.18 -0.59 7.46
CA TYR A 39 10.86 0.72 7.50
C TYR A 39 10.86 1.32 8.90
N ASP A 40 9.73 1.30 9.61
CA ASP A 40 9.60 1.88 10.94
C ASP A 40 10.51 1.16 11.95
N GLN A 41 10.58 -0.17 11.87
CA GLN A 41 11.50 -0.98 12.69
C GLN A 41 12.97 -0.66 12.38
N ALA A 42 13.35 -0.57 11.11
CA ALA A 42 14.70 -0.22 10.70
C ALA A 42 15.08 1.20 11.13
N SER A 43 14.16 2.16 10.99
CA SER A 43 14.31 3.55 11.44
C SER A 43 14.51 3.62 12.96
N ALA A 44 13.69 2.91 13.73
CA ALA A 44 13.82 2.85 15.18
C ALA A 44 15.17 2.26 15.62
N SER A 45 15.65 1.20 14.92
CA SER A 45 16.96 0.61 15.16
C SER A 45 18.09 1.60 14.88
N TYR A 46 18.04 2.30 13.74
CA TYR A 46 19.00 3.35 13.38
C TYR A 46 19.06 4.45 14.45
N GLN A 47 17.90 4.95 14.90
CA GLN A 47 17.85 5.98 15.94
C GLN A 47 18.40 5.50 17.29
N ARG A 48 18.17 4.23 17.65
CA ARG A 48 18.77 3.64 18.86
C ARG A 48 20.29 3.56 18.77
N GLN A 49 20.83 3.13 17.64
CA GLN A 49 22.28 3.06 17.44
C GLN A 49 22.90 4.46 17.40
N LYS A 50 22.23 5.43 16.77
CA LYS A 50 22.67 6.83 16.75
C LYS A 50 22.80 7.38 18.18
N LYS A 51 21.77 7.20 19.01
CA LYS A 51 21.79 7.61 20.43
C LYS A 51 22.88 6.90 21.24
N LYS A 52 23.14 5.61 20.96
CA LYS A 52 24.24 4.86 21.61
C LYS A 52 25.60 5.43 21.23
N LEU A 53 25.82 5.73 19.96
CA LEU A 53 27.05 6.37 19.48
C LEU A 53 27.24 7.74 20.13
N GLU A 54 26.22 8.60 20.13
CA GLU A 54 26.27 9.92 20.79
C GLU A 54 26.65 9.81 22.28
N LYS A 55 26.02 8.88 23.01
CA LYS A 55 26.35 8.61 24.41
C LYS A 55 27.78 8.10 24.60
N ALA A 56 28.23 7.18 23.74
CA ALA A 56 29.57 6.62 23.80
C ALA A 56 30.63 7.68 23.49
N THR A 57 30.43 8.50 22.47
CA THR A 57 31.32 9.61 22.09
C THR A 57 31.39 10.66 23.20
N ASN A 58 30.25 11.06 23.77
CA ASN A 58 30.22 12.01 24.89
C ASN A 58 30.92 11.47 26.13
N LYS A 59 30.76 10.16 26.42
CA LYS A 59 31.49 9.51 27.51
C LYS A 59 32.98 9.45 27.23
N ALA A 60 33.37 9.06 26.02
CA ALA A 60 34.77 9.00 25.60
C ALA A 60 35.45 10.37 25.69
N ALA A 61 34.77 11.45 25.30
CA ALA A 61 35.28 12.82 25.42
C ALA A 61 35.49 13.23 26.88
N LYS A 62 34.49 12.99 27.76
CA LYS A 62 34.60 13.29 29.19
C LYS A 62 35.71 12.48 29.87
N ASP A 63 35.83 11.21 29.51
CA ASP A 63 36.88 10.34 30.02
C ASP A 63 38.24 10.82 29.50
N ALA A 64 38.35 11.20 28.23
CA ALA A 64 39.57 11.78 27.65
C ALA A 64 40.04 13.02 28.41
N ASP A 65 39.14 13.97 28.69
CA ASP A 65 39.48 15.20 29.43
C ASP A 65 39.96 14.92 30.86
N LYS A 66 39.29 14.00 31.57
CA LYS A 66 39.69 13.60 32.93
C LYS A 66 41.04 12.90 32.93
N LEU A 67 41.35 12.15 31.89
CA LEU A 67 42.51 11.29 31.78
C LEU A 67 43.74 12.02 31.22
N ALA A 68 43.54 13.00 30.33
CA ALA A 68 44.57 13.94 29.89
C ALA A 68 45.19 14.67 31.08
N ARG A 69 44.38 14.99 32.10
CA ARG A 69 44.84 15.62 33.35
C ARG A 69 45.60 14.67 34.29
N LYS A 70 45.47 13.34 34.12
CA LYS A 70 46.06 12.32 35.03
C LYS A 70 47.29 11.60 34.46
N GLY A 71 47.49 11.57 33.15
CA GLY A 71 48.72 11.07 32.50
C GLY A 71 49.07 9.57 32.70
N THR A 72 48.20 8.74 33.30
CA THR A 72 48.54 7.35 33.65
C THR A 72 48.34 6.35 32.51
N LYS A 73 49.06 5.20 32.54
CA LYS A 73 48.87 4.09 31.56
C LYS A 73 47.44 3.53 31.55
N ALA A 74 46.83 3.39 32.73
CA ALA A 74 45.45 2.92 32.86
C ALA A 74 44.47 3.85 32.13
N ALA A 75 44.73 5.15 32.21
CA ALA A 75 43.96 6.19 31.55
C ALA A 75 44.08 6.12 30.01
N GLN A 76 45.30 5.98 29.49
CA GLN A 76 45.50 5.78 28.05
C GLN A 76 44.83 4.51 27.53
N ASN A 77 44.82 3.42 28.30
CA ASN A 77 44.14 2.19 27.91
C ASN A 77 42.62 2.34 27.85
N GLN A 78 42.01 3.07 28.78
CA GLN A 78 40.57 3.37 28.73
C GLN A 78 40.21 4.23 27.51
N LEU A 79 41.03 5.23 27.18
CA LEU A 79 40.85 6.05 25.98
C LEU A 79 40.89 5.19 24.70
N LYS A 80 41.86 4.27 24.58
CA LYS A 80 41.97 3.34 23.44
C LYS A 80 40.72 2.46 23.31
N LYS A 81 40.23 1.89 24.42
CA LYS A 81 38.99 1.09 24.45
C LYS A 81 37.77 1.90 24.02
N ALA A 82 37.64 3.13 24.53
CA ALA A 82 36.53 4.01 24.17
C ALA A 82 36.55 4.38 22.68
N ARG A 83 37.73 4.66 22.11
CA ARG A 83 37.90 4.90 20.66
C ARG A 83 37.53 3.66 19.83
N ALA A 84 38.01 2.48 20.22
CA ALA A 84 37.65 1.23 19.54
C ALA A 84 36.14 0.96 19.58
N ALA A 85 35.49 1.17 20.74
CA ALA A 85 34.04 1.04 20.86
C ALA A 85 33.29 2.05 19.98
N ALA A 86 33.78 3.28 19.86
CA ALA A 86 33.18 4.28 18.98
C ALA A 86 33.28 3.90 17.49
N VAL A 87 34.39 3.26 17.06
CA VAL A 87 34.53 2.73 15.69
C VAL A 87 33.49 1.66 15.41
N VAL A 88 33.38 0.65 16.27
CA VAL A 88 32.39 -0.43 16.13
C VAL A 88 30.95 0.10 16.12
N LEU A 89 30.64 1.08 16.97
CA LEU A 89 29.31 1.72 16.99
C LEU A 89 29.04 2.54 15.72
N THR A 90 30.07 3.11 15.11
CA THR A 90 29.96 3.85 13.84
C THR A 90 29.69 2.90 12.68
N GLU A 91 30.38 1.76 12.63
CA GLU A 91 30.12 0.69 11.67
C GLU A 91 28.70 0.15 11.79
N ALA A 92 28.27 -0.21 13.01
CA ALA A 92 26.91 -0.67 13.28
C ALA A 92 25.84 0.38 12.91
N LEU A 93 26.13 1.68 13.06
CA LEU A 93 25.24 2.76 12.64
C LEU A 93 25.16 2.85 11.12
N SER A 94 26.27 2.67 10.42
CA SER A 94 26.33 2.64 8.96
C SER A 94 25.53 1.47 8.39
N GLU A 95 25.69 0.28 8.96
CA GLU A 95 24.89 -0.90 8.60
C GLU A 95 23.39 -0.66 8.83
N ALA A 96 23.02 -0.15 10.02
CA ALA A 96 21.63 0.18 10.33
C ALA A 96 21.05 1.21 9.35
N ARG A 97 21.85 2.19 8.91
CA ARG A 97 21.46 3.16 7.89
C ARG A 97 21.25 2.49 6.53
N GLY A 98 22.12 1.55 6.15
CA GLY A 98 21.98 0.77 4.92
C GLY A 98 20.68 -0.05 4.89
N ILE A 99 20.36 -0.73 5.99
CA ILE A 99 19.11 -1.49 6.16
C ILE A 99 17.89 -0.56 6.06
N MET A 100 17.93 0.58 6.77
CA MET A 100 16.87 1.58 6.72
C MET A 100 16.65 2.13 5.30
N ASN A 101 17.73 2.49 4.59
CA ASN A 101 17.64 2.99 3.21
C ASN A 101 17.07 1.92 2.26
N THR A 102 17.45 0.66 2.45
CA THR A 102 16.91 -0.47 1.68
C THR A 102 15.42 -0.64 1.92
N ALA A 103 14.99 -0.63 3.18
CA ALA A 103 13.57 -0.69 3.55
C ALA A 103 12.78 0.50 2.98
N GLN A 104 13.37 1.70 3.03
CA GLN A 104 12.77 2.89 2.41
C GLN A 104 12.65 2.76 0.88
N GLY A 105 13.64 2.15 0.23
CA GLY A 105 13.63 1.85 -1.20
C GLY A 105 12.50 0.90 -1.57
N LYS A 106 12.34 -0.20 -0.81
CA LYS A 106 11.24 -1.17 -0.98
C LYS A 106 9.87 -0.53 -0.79
N LEU A 107 9.72 0.31 0.23
CA LEU A 107 8.49 1.06 0.45
C LEU A 107 8.18 2.01 -0.72
N LYS A 108 9.19 2.70 -1.26
CA LYS A 108 9.01 3.59 -2.42
C LYS A 108 8.65 2.82 -3.68
N SER A 109 9.23 1.64 -3.91
CA SER A 109 8.92 0.80 -5.08
C SER A 109 7.59 0.05 -4.97
N ALA A 110 7.04 -0.10 -3.75
CA ALA A 110 5.70 -0.64 -3.53
C ALA A 110 4.58 0.34 -3.93
N ARG A 111 4.78 1.66 -3.78
CA ARG A 111 3.77 2.70 -4.09
C ARG A 111 3.35 2.79 -5.58
N PRO A 112 4.18 2.52 -6.59
CA PRO A 112 3.75 2.44 -7.98
C PRO A 112 2.63 1.43 -8.27
N PHE A 113 2.56 0.30 -7.53
CA PHE A 113 1.43 -0.62 -7.62
C PHE A 113 0.13 0.03 -7.15
N GLU A 114 0.22 0.90 -6.14
CA GLU A 114 -0.89 1.69 -5.64
C GLU A 114 -1.43 2.66 -6.71
N LYS A 115 -0.53 3.37 -7.43
CA LYS A 115 -0.95 4.26 -8.52
C LYS A 115 -1.65 3.52 -9.65
N LYS A 116 -1.10 2.38 -10.07
CA LYS A 116 -1.72 1.56 -11.13
C LYS A 116 -3.05 0.97 -10.68
N LEU A 117 -3.17 0.52 -9.43
CA LEU A 117 -4.42 0.00 -8.88
C LEU A 117 -5.47 1.08 -8.68
N ALA A 118 -5.10 2.26 -8.17
CA ALA A 118 -6.02 3.39 -8.05
C ALA A 118 -6.53 3.85 -9.43
N ALA A 119 -5.66 3.86 -10.45
CA ALA A 119 -6.08 4.14 -11.83
C ALA A 119 -7.06 3.08 -12.36
N ARG A 120 -6.82 1.79 -12.08
CA ARG A 120 -7.75 0.70 -12.42
C ARG A 120 -9.08 0.82 -11.67
N ALA A 121 -9.07 1.11 -10.37
CA ALA A 121 -10.27 1.32 -9.58
C ALA A 121 -11.09 2.52 -10.09
N LYS A 122 -10.42 3.61 -10.49
CA LYS A 122 -11.07 4.77 -11.10
C LYS A 122 -11.67 4.45 -12.47
N ALA A 123 -10.99 3.65 -13.29
CA ALA A 123 -11.51 3.18 -14.57
C ALA A 123 -12.74 2.26 -14.39
N LEU A 124 -12.72 1.40 -13.37
CA LEU A 124 -13.84 0.54 -13.01
C LEU A 124 -15.05 1.34 -12.53
N ALA A 125 -14.86 2.30 -11.62
CA ALA A 125 -15.94 3.18 -11.17
C ALA A 125 -16.56 4.00 -12.33
N ALA A 126 -15.73 4.43 -13.28
CA ALA A 126 -16.21 5.11 -14.49
C ALA A 126 -17.03 4.16 -15.38
N PHE A 127 -16.56 2.92 -15.55
CA PHE A 127 -17.27 1.88 -16.30
C PHE A 127 -18.62 1.53 -15.65
N GLU A 128 -18.66 1.28 -14.35
CA GLU A 128 -19.89 0.97 -13.60
C GLU A 128 -20.94 2.10 -13.76
N LYS A 129 -20.50 3.35 -13.71
CA LYS A 129 -21.36 4.52 -13.92
C LYS A 129 -21.93 4.58 -15.34
N GLU A 130 -21.11 4.34 -16.36
CA GLU A 130 -21.57 4.28 -17.75
C GLU A 130 -22.51 3.09 -17.99
N TRP A 131 -22.21 1.95 -17.37
CA TRP A 131 -23.00 0.74 -17.48
C TRP A 131 -24.39 0.91 -16.86
N ALA A 132 -24.48 1.47 -15.65
CA ALA A 132 -25.75 1.79 -15.01
C ALA A 132 -26.59 2.74 -15.88
N LYS A 133 -25.96 3.74 -16.52
CA LYS A 133 -26.65 4.64 -17.46
C LYS A 133 -27.22 3.87 -18.67
N LYS A 134 -26.42 2.98 -19.27
CA LYS A 134 -26.87 2.14 -20.40
C LYS A 134 -28.02 1.22 -20.02
N GLN A 135 -28.03 0.65 -18.82
CA GLN A 135 -29.14 -0.17 -18.34
C GLN A 135 -30.43 0.65 -18.20
N VAL A 136 -30.35 1.84 -17.60
CA VAL A 136 -31.50 2.75 -17.46
C VAL A 136 -32.06 3.15 -18.83
N ASP A 137 -31.18 3.46 -19.79
CA ASP A 137 -31.60 3.82 -21.15
C ASP A 137 -32.22 2.64 -21.90
N ALA A 138 -31.70 1.42 -21.70
CA ALA A 138 -32.25 0.20 -22.27
C ALA A 138 -33.65 -0.12 -21.70
N GLU A 139 -33.85 0.04 -20.40
CA GLU A 139 -35.16 -0.13 -19.75
C GLU A 139 -36.18 0.91 -20.24
N LYS A 140 -35.78 2.19 -20.34
CA LYS A 140 -36.61 3.24 -20.94
C LYS A 140 -37.00 2.90 -22.39
N ALA A 141 -36.05 2.39 -23.18
CA ALA A 141 -36.31 1.99 -24.56
C ALA A 141 -37.28 0.80 -24.65
N LYS A 142 -37.17 -0.21 -23.77
CA LYS A 142 -38.13 -1.32 -23.67
C LYS A 142 -39.53 -0.83 -23.33
N ILE A 143 -39.66 0.04 -22.32
CA ILE A 143 -40.93 0.63 -21.91
C ILE A 143 -41.55 1.43 -23.08
N ASN A 144 -40.75 2.23 -23.78
CA ASN A 144 -41.23 3.00 -24.93
C ASN A 144 -41.67 2.10 -26.10
N ARG A 145 -40.95 1.01 -26.38
CA ARG A 145 -41.36 0.01 -27.38
C ARG A 145 -42.66 -0.68 -26.95
N ALA A 146 -42.82 -1.05 -25.68
CA ALA A 146 -44.04 -1.66 -25.16
C ALA A 146 -45.24 -0.69 -25.25
N LYS A 147 -45.06 0.58 -24.90
CA LYS A 147 -46.08 1.64 -25.06
C LYS A 147 -46.47 1.81 -26.53
N LYS A 148 -45.51 1.87 -27.46
CA LYS A 148 -45.77 1.95 -28.91
C LYS A 148 -46.54 0.72 -29.41
N ARG A 149 -46.19 -0.49 -28.96
CA ARG A 149 -46.91 -1.74 -29.32
C ARG A 149 -48.35 -1.73 -28.78
N LYS A 150 -48.58 -1.30 -27.53
CA LYS A 150 -49.93 -1.17 -26.96
C LYS A 150 -50.78 -0.12 -27.69
N ALA A 151 -50.17 1.02 -28.05
CA ALA A 151 -50.85 2.06 -28.82
C ALA A 151 -51.18 1.61 -30.25
N ALA A 152 -50.28 0.87 -30.90
CA ALA A 152 -50.53 0.28 -32.23
C ALA A 152 -51.61 -0.82 -32.19
N ALA A 153 -51.65 -1.62 -31.12
CA ALA A 153 -52.70 -2.62 -30.92
C ALA A 153 -54.09 -1.99 -30.71
N LYS A 154 -54.18 -0.84 -30.04
CA LYS A 154 -55.43 -0.06 -29.90
C LYS A 154 -55.90 0.62 -31.19
N LYS A 155 -55.01 0.79 -32.19
CA LYS A 155 -55.34 1.38 -33.50
C LYS A 155 -55.66 0.35 -34.58
N LYS A 156 -55.57 -0.96 -34.30
CA LYS A 156 -56.08 -1.97 -35.23
C LYS A 156 -57.61 -1.93 -35.18
N PRO A 157 -58.32 -1.66 -36.28
CA PRO A 157 -59.76 -1.77 -36.30
C PRO A 157 -60.15 -3.22 -35.96
N ALA A 158 -61.17 -3.38 -35.13
CA ALA A 158 -61.84 -4.66 -34.97
C ALA A 158 -62.34 -5.07 -36.36
N VAL A 159 -61.71 -6.09 -36.95
CA VAL A 159 -62.31 -6.80 -38.08
C VAL A 159 -63.57 -7.43 -37.49
N SER A 160 -64.71 -6.77 -37.72
CA SER A 160 -66.03 -7.32 -37.43
C SER A 160 -66.41 -8.25 -38.60
N PRO A 161 -67.15 -9.34 -38.32
CA PRO A 161 -67.23 -10.56 -39.14
C PRO A 161 -67.78 -10.37 -40.55
#